data_AF-X1SCB6-F1
#
_entry.id   AF-X1SCB6-F1
#
_cell.length_a   1.000
_cell.length_b   1.000
_cell.length_c   1.000
_cell.angle_alpha   90.00
_cell.angle_beta   90.00
_cell.angle_gamma   90.00
#
_symmetry.space_group_name_H-M   'P 1'
#
loop_
_entity.id
_entity.type
_entity.pdbx_description
1 polymer ?
#
loop_
_entity_poly.entity_id
_entity_poly.type
_entity_poly.pdbx_seq_one_letter_code
_entity_poly.pdbx_strand_id
1 'polypeptide(L)'
;MISGMYQAYLDRSPLICLLGQHSTTEDGWDPFQEAYAEPLSGHFTKWIKRIVDPSMTAYFMQKAFRDATAYPPGPVAIELPTNILGQIAGDEDSLR
;
A
#
# COMPACT_ATOMS: atom_id res chain seq x y z
N MET A 1 12.43 5.44 -5.55
CA MET A 1 11.10 4.84 -5.81
C MET A 1 10.22 5.75 -6.68
N ILE A 2 10.00 7.00 -6.29
CA ILE A 2 9.14 7.98 -7.01
C ILE A 2 9.46 8.06 -8.52
N SER A 3 10.72 8.28 -8.90
CA SER A 3 11.10 8.37 -10.32
C SER A 3 10.78 7.10 -11.12
N GLY A 4 10.95 5.92 -10.51
CA GLY A 4 10.64 4.63 -11.14
C GLY A 4 9.14 4.37 -11.27
N MET A 5 8.35 4.79 -10.29
CA MET A 5 6.88 4.74 -10.37
C MET A 5 6.38 5.67 -11.46
N TYR A 6 6.93 6.89 -11.55
CA TYR A 6 6.59 7.83 -12.60
C TYR A 6 6.96 7.29 -13.99
N GLN A 7 8.12 6.66 -14.13
CA GLN A 7 8.51 5.99 -15.38
C GLN A 7 7.52 4.86 -15.74
N ALA A 8 7.14 4.02 -14.79
CA ALA A 8 6.17 2.94 -15.02
C ALA A 8 4.79 3.48 -15.43
N TYR A 9 4.39 4.63 -14.90
CA TYR A 9 3.18 5.33 -15.33
C TYR A 9 3.26 5.81 -16.77
N LEU A 10 4.38 6.44 -17.17
CA LEU A 10 4.60 6.90 -18.54
C LEU A 10 4.65 5.75 -19.55
N ASP A 11 5.35 4.68 -19.20
CA ASP A 11 5.55 3.50 -20.06
C ASP A 11 4.39 2.50 -20.00
N ARG A 12 3.32 2.80 -19.23
CA ARG A 12 2.17 1.91 -19.01
C ARG A 12 2.58 0.50 -18.59
N SER A 13 3.56 0.42 -17.70
CA SER A 13 4.09 -0.84 -17.20
C SER A 13 3.40 -1.22 -15.88
N PRO A 14 2.93 -2.47 -15.72
CA PRO A 14 2.33 -2.91 -14.48
C PRO A 14 3.38 -2.94 -13.36
N LEU A 15 3.18 -2.14 -12.32
CA LEU A 15 4.08 -2.05 -11.17
C LEU A 15 3.25 -2.09 -9.88
N ILE A 16 3.68 -2.92 -8.91
CA ILE A 16 3.08 -2.96 -7.57
C ILE A 16 4.15 -2.50 -6.59
N CYS A 17 3.92 -1.38 -5.93
CA CYS A 17 4.81 -0.83 -4.91
C CYS A 17 4.31 -1.22 -3.52
N LEU A 18 5.11 -1.99 -2.78
CA LEU A 18 4.86 -2.30 -1.38
C LEU A 18 5.68 -1.35 -0.51
N LEU A 19 4.98 -0.53 0.27
CA LEU A 19 5.57 0.55 1.06
C LEU A 19 5.46 0.18 2.53
N GLY A 20 6.59 0.08 3.23
CA GLY A 20 6.56 0.00 4.69
C GLY A 20 6.04 1.32 5.27
N GLN A 21 5.20 1.24 6.28
CA GLN A 21 4.65 2.41 6.95
C GLN A 21 4.81 2.30 8.47
N HIS A 22 4.89 3.44 9.16
CA HIS A 22 4.86 3.51 10.61
C HIS A 22 3.54 2.98 11.20
N SER A 23 3.51 2.78 12.51
CA SER A 23 2.35 2.26 13.21
C SER A 23 1.15 3.19 13.05
N THR A 24 -0.03 2.65 12.77
CA THR A 24 -1.28 3.44 12.69
C THR A 24 -1.64 4.13 14.02
N THR A 25 -1.04 3.72 15.13
CA THR A 25 -1.25 4.34 16.45
C THR A 25 -0.50 5.65 16.64
N GLU A 26 0.48 5.94 15.79
CA GLU A 26 1.37 7.09 15.89
C GLU A 26 1.09 8.15 14.81
N ASP A 27 0.02 7.97 14.02
CA ASP A 27 -0.37 8.88 12.95
C ASP A 27 -0.53 10.32 13.49
N GLY A 28 0.21 11.27 12.90
CA GLY A 28 0.16 12.69 13.24
C GLY A 28 0.94 13.08 14.50
N TRP A 29 1.77 12.19 15.04
CA TRP A 29 2.66 12.46 16.17
C TRP A 29 4.11 12.71 15.73
N ASP A 30 4.34 12.89 14.43
CA ASP A 30 5.67 12.99 13.82
C ASP A 30 6.61 11.84 14.26
N PRO A 31 6.17 10.56 14.23
CA PRO A 31 7.04 9.45 14.55
C PRO A 31 8.18 9.36 13.53
N PHE A 32 9.19 8.57 13.88
CA PHE A 32 10.34 8.37 13.02
C PHE A 32 9.92 7.89 11.62
N GLN A 33 10.32 8.64 10.59
CA GLN A 33 10.01 8.36 9.18
C GLN A 33 8.51 8.40 8.80
N GLU A 34 7.70 9.22 9.49
CA GLU A 34 6.35 9.52 9.04
C GLU A 34 6.35 10.18 7.65
N ALA A 35 5.78 9.49 6.66
CA ALA A 35 5.57 10.02 5.32
C ALA A 35 4.43 9.27 4.63
N TYR A 36 3.48 10.00 4.04
CA TYR A 36 2.29 9.42 3.40
C TYR A 36 2.47 9.31 1.89
N ALA A 37 2.29 8.12 1.32
CA ALA A 37 2.49 7.89 -0.11
C ALA A 37 1.41 8.52 -0.99
N GLU A 38 0.19 8.65 -0.49
CA GLU A 38 -0.94 9.23 -1.22
C GLU A 38 -0.67 10.68 -1.67
N PRO A 39 -0.31 11.62 -0.78
CA PRO A 39 0.10 12.97 -1.18
C PRO A 39 1.34 13.01 -2.09
N LEU A 40 2.28 12.07 -1.91
CA LEU A 40 3.55 12.06 -2.64
C LEU A 40 3.42 11.53 -4.08
N SER A 41 2.53 10.56 -4.31
CA SER A 41 2.53 9.75 -5.54
C SER A 41 1.15 9.46 -6.13
N GLY A 42 0.08 10.00 -5.54
CA GLY A 42 -1.30 9.82 -6.03
C GLY A 42 -1.51 10.30 -7.47
N HIS A 43 -0.74 11.28 -7.94
CA HIS A 43 -0.89 11.84 -9.29
C HIS A 43 -0.44 10.91 -10.43
N PHE A 44 0.41 9.93 -10.15
CA PHE A 44 0.98 9.02 -11.16
C PHE A 44 0.80 7.55 -10.78
N THR A 45 -0.13 7.25 -9.88
CA THR A 45 -0.54 5.88 -9.54
C THR A 45 -2.02 5.71 -9.82
N LYS A 46 -2.45 4.47 -10.13
CA LYS A 46 -3.88 4.20 -10.35
C LYS A 46 -4.66 4.32 -9.05
N TRP A 47 -4.04 3.91 -7.95
CA TRP A 47 -4.51 4.12 -6.59
C TRP A 47 -3.40 3.79 -5.59
N ILE A 48 -3.57 4.31 -4.38
CA ILE A 48 -2.73 4.05 -3.22
C ILE A 48 -3.66 3.64 -2.09
N LYS A 49 -3.29 2.60 -1.33
CA LYS A 49 -4.07 2.18 -0.17
C LYS A 49 -3.19 1.81 1.00
N ARG A 50 -3.45 2.42 2.15
CA ARG A 50 -2.96 1.96 3.46
C ARG A 50 -3.84 0.84 3.98
N ILE A 51 -3.20 -0.28 4.33
CA ILE A 51 -3.86 -1.43 4.96
C ILE A 51 -3.94 -1.17 6.46
N VAL A 52 -5.15 -0.92 6.95
CA VAL A 52 -5.43 -0.70 8.38
C VAL A 52 -5.96 -1.95 9.08
N ASP A 53 -6.42 -2.93 8.29
CA ASP A 53 -7.00 -4.19 8.77
C ASP A 53 -6.22 -5.36 8.12
N PRO A 54 -5.59 -6.25 8.91
CA PRO A 54 -4.81 -7.36 8.38
C PRO A 54 -5.66 -8.34 7.54
N SER A 55 -6.96 -8.49 7.83
CA SER A 55 -7.87 -9.38 7.10
C SER A 55 -8.04 -8.98 5.62
N MET A 56 -7.90 -7.69 5.34
CA MET A 56 -8.06 -7.12 4.01
C MET A 56 -6.79 -7.21 3.14
N THR A 57 -5.66 -7.62 3.71
CA THR A 57 -4.36 -7.71 3.00
C THR A 57 -4.46 -8.57 1.74
N ALA A 58 -5.07 -9.76 1.84
CA ALA A 58 -5.21 -10.68 0.71
C ALA A 58 -6.08 -10.07 -0.39
N TYR A 59 -7.19 -9.42 -0.02
CA TYR A 59 -8.09 -8.76 -0.96
C TYR A 59 -7.37 -7.63 -1.72
N PHE A 60 -6.68 -6.74 -1.02
CA PHE A 60 -5.98 -5.62 -1.66
C PHE A 60 -4.79 -6.06 -2.51
N MET A 61 -4.11 -7.14 -2.12
CA MET A 61 -3.06 -7.73 -2.95
C MET A 61 -3.61 -8.26 -4.28
N GLN A 62 -4.71 -9.03 -4.23
CA GLN A 62 -5.37 -9.51 -5.45
C GLN A 62 -5.89 -8.35 -6.32
N LYS A 63 -6.44 -7.30 -5.69
CA LYS A 63 -6.85 -6.08 -6.37
C LYS A 63 -5.66 -5.36 -7.02
N ALA A 64 -4.50 -5.31 -6.38
CA ALA A 64 -3.29 -4.70 -6.94
C ALA A 64 -2.82 -5.42 -8.20
N PHE A 65 -2.76 -6.76 -8.20
CA PHE A 65 -2.40 -7.51 -9.40
C PHE A 65 -3.37 -7.27 -10.56
N ARG A 66 -4.67 -7.32 -10.28
CA ARG A 66 -5.72 -7.07 -11.28
C ARG A 66 -5.67 -5.65 -11.81
N ASP A 67 -5.56 -4.65 -10.93
CA ASP A 67 -5.63 -3.25 -11.34
C ASP A 67 -4.33 -2.78 -12.00
N ALA A 68 -3.16 -3.25 -11.55
CA ALA A 68 -1.87 -2.91 -12.18
C ALA A 68 -1.79 -3.40 -13.63
N THR A 69 -2.38 -4.58 -13.91
CA THR A 69 -2.37 -5.22 -15.23
C THR A 69 -3.53 -4.80 -16.13
N ALA A 70 -4.66 -4.37 -15.54
CA ALA A 70 -5.82 -3.89 -16.30
C ALA A 70 -5.49 -2.62 -17.11
N TYR A 71 -5.99 -2.54 -18.34
CA TYR A 71 -5.74 -1.39 -19.22
C TYR A 71 -6.38 -0.09 -18.71
N PRO A 72 -5.69 1.07 -18.78
CA PRO A 72 -4.26 1.20 -19.05
C PRO A 72 -3.43 0.61 -17.89
N PRO A 73 -2.42 -0.25 -18.16
CA PRO A 73 -1.57 -0.78 -17.10
C PRO A 73 -0.75 0.35 -16.49
N GLY A 74 -0.38 0.20 -15.22
CA GLY A 74 0.35 1.24 -14.53
C GLY A 74 0.63 0.90 -13.07
N PRO A 75 1.26 1.81 -12.33
CA PRO A 75 1.66 1.58 -10.97
C PRO A 75 0.49 1.66 -9.99
N VAL A 76 0.46 0.75 -9.03
CA VAL A 76 -0.38 0.76 -7.82
C VAL A 76 0.52 0.72 -6.60
N ALA A 77 0.10 1.32 -5.49
CA ALA A 77 0.86 1.24 -4.24
C ALA A 77 0.00 0.76 -3.07
N ILE A 78 0.62 -0.04 -2.21
CA ILE A 78 0.03 -0.52 -0.96
C ILE A 78 0.97 -0.13 0.17
N GLU A 79 0.45 0.59 1.16
CA GLU A 79 1.17 0.88 2.40
C GLU A 79 0.84 -0.17 3.45
N LEU A 80 1.89 -0.71 4.08
CA LEU A 80 1.87 -1.80 5.04
C LEU A 80 2.42 -1.29 6.38
N PRO A 81 1.54 -0.88 7.31
CA PRO A 81 1.95 -0.45 8.64
C PRO A 81 2.61 -1.57 9.43
N THR A 82 3.67 -1.26 10.18
CA THR A 82 4.41 -2.24 10.98
C THR A 82 3.54 -2.99 11.99
N ASN A 83 2.60 -2.29 12.62
CA ASN A 83 1.67 -2.87 13.60
C ASN A 83 0.65 -3.84 12.97
N ILE A 84 0.42 -3.75 11.66
CA ILE A 84 -0.49 -4.62 10.91
C ILE A 84 0.25 -5.79 10.28
N LEU A 85 1.46 -5.55 9.73
CA LEU A 85 2.28 -6.58 9.10
C LEU A 85 2.67 -7.72 10.07
N GLY A 86 2.77 -7.41 11.36
CA GLY A 86 3.06 -8.41 12.41
C GLY A 86 1.86 -9.24 12.87
N GLN A 87 0.65 -8.96 12.39
CA GLN A 87 -0.57 -9.66 12.80
C GLN A 87 -0.92 -10.81 11.86
N ILE A 88 -1.39 -11.91 12.41
CA ILE A 88 -1.92 -13.04 11.62
C ILE A 88 -3.37 -12.71 11.24
N ALA A 89 -3.67 -12.71 9.95
CA ALA A 89 -5.04 -12.54 9.47
C ALA A 89 -5.90 -13.71 9.98
N GLY A 90 -6.89 -13.39 10.83
CA GLY A 90 -7.76 -14.38 11.46
C GLY A 90 -7.38 -14.76 12.90
N ASP A 91 -6.31 -14.20 13.46
CA ASP A 91 -6.12 -14.18 14.92
C ASP A 91 -7.03 -13.10 15.51
N GLU A 92 -8.34 -13.35 15.44
CA GLU A 92 -9.20 -12.92 16.53
C GLU A 92 -8.81 -13.77 17.74
N ASP A 93 -8.82 -13.12 18.91
CA ASP A 93 -9.17 -13.63 20.23
C ASP A 93 -10.45 -14.53 20.21
N SER A 94 -10.51 -15.54 19.34
CA SER A 94 -11.53 -16.58 19.24
C SER A 94 -11.42 -17.60 20.40
N LEU A 95 -10.62 -17.28 21.41
CA LEU A 95 -10.46 -18.03 22.65
C LEU A 95 -10.32 -17.13 23.90
N ARG A 96 -10.97 -15.96 23.97
CA ARG A 96 -11.26 -15.28 25.25
C ARG A 96 -12.64 -14.64 25.31
#